data_AF-A0A8T6U0Q7-F1
#
_entry.id   AF-A0A8T6U0Q7-F1
#
_cell.length_a   1.000
_cell.length_b   1.000
_cell.length_c   1.000
_cell.angle_alpha   90.00
_cell.angle_beta   90.00
_cell.angle_gamma   90.00
#
_symmetry.space_group_name_H-M   'P 1'
#
loop_
_entity.id
_entity.type
_entity.pdbx_description
1 polymer ?
#
loop_
_entity_poly.entity_id
_entity_poly.type
_entity_poly.pdbx_seq_one_letter_code
_entity_poly.pdbx_strand_id
1 'polypeptide(L)'
;MSEDEQLEMLINQTLNGAISTIPDHMENIEKNKELLKIEDAKEFVYGMIIGMAFGMSSALITTQKGIPTEEDQLKIREIIYKNVDDIRDKIFK
;
A
#
# COMPACT_ATOMS: atom_id res chain seq x y z
N MET A 1 17.35 -18.66 0.20
CA MET A 1 16.12 -17.86 0.15
C MET A 1 15.43 -18.20 -1.14
N SER A 2 14.17 -18.62 -1.10
CA SER A 2 13.39 -18.91 -2.30
C SER A 2 12.99 -17.61 -3.01
N GLU A 3 12.61 -17.70 -4.29
CA GLU A 3 12.02 -16.57 -5.02
C GLU A 3 10.75 -16.06 -4.32
N ASP A 4 10.03 -16.96 -3.67
CA ASP A 4 8.83 -16.65 -2.93
C ASP A 4 9.10 -15.78 -1.70
N GLU A 5 10.13 -16.11 -0.94
CA GLU A 5 10.58 -15.33 0.22
C GLU A 5 11.13 -13.96 -0.20
N GLN A 6 11.85 -13.90 -1.34
CA GLN A 6 12.31 -12.63 -1.91
C GLN A 6 11.15 -11.72 -2.27
N LEU A 7 10.13 -12.26 -2.94
CA LEU A 7 8.95 -11.51 -3.34
C LEU A 7 8.19 -10.98 -2.12
N GLU A 8 8.00 -11.82 -1.10
CA GLU A 8 7.33 -11.42 0.13
C GLU A 8 8.09 -10.31 0.87
N MET A 9 9.43 -10.41 0.97
CA MET A 9 10.26 -9.36 1.55
C MET A 9 10.11 -8.02 0.80
N LEU A 10 10.12 -8.06 -0.52
CA LEU A 10 10.00 -6.88 -1.38
C LEU A 10 8.63 -6.20 -1.24
N ILE A 11 7.56 -6.98 -1.18
CA ILE A 11 6.20 -6.46 -0.96
C ILE A 11 6.09 -5.85 0.43
N ASN A 12 6.61 -6.51 1.46
CA ASN A 12 6.62 -5.97 2.82
C ASN A 12 7.43 -4.67 2.93
N GLN A 13 8.57 -4.55 2.24
CA GLN A 13 9.34 -3.30 2.18
C GLN A 13 8.55 -2.18 1.49
N THR A 14 7.90 -2.50 0.38
CA THR A 14 7.05 -1.54 -0.35
C THR A 14 5.90 -1.04 0.52
N LEU A 15 5.26 -1.97 1.24
CA LEU A 15 4.19 -1.64 2.15
C LEU A 15 4.67 -0.75 3.30
N ASN A 16 5.79 -1.09 3.93
CA ASN A 16 6.38 -0.26 4.97
C ASN A 16 6.73 1.14 4.47
N GLY A 17 7.21 1.25 3.22
CA GLY A 17 7.42 2.52 2.54
C GLY A 17 6.13 3.33 2.42
N ALA A 18 5.05 2.72 1.91
CA ALA A 18 3.74 3.37 1.82
C ALA A 18 3.23 3.80 3.21
N ILE A 19 3.30 2.91 4.20
CA ILE A 19 2.90 3.20 5.59
C ILE A 19 3.67 4.38 6.18
N SER A 20 4.96 4.53 5.84
CA SER A 20 5.78 5.64 6.35
C SER A 20 5.32 7.02 5.87
N THR A 21 4.56 7.09 4.77
CA THR A 21 4.04 8.36 4.22
C THR A 21 2.67 8.75 4.79
N ILE A 22 2.06 7.92 5.65
CA ILE A 22 0.76 8.20 6.28
C ILE A 22 0.71 9.57 6.96
N PRO A 23 1.68 10.00 7.79
CA PRO A 23 1.60 11.28 8.49
C PRO A 23 1.53 12.47 7.52
N ASP A 24 2.41 12.47 6.51
CA ASP A 24 2.48 13.54 5.51
C ASP A 24 1.19 13.59 4.67
N HIS A 25 0.65 12.43 4.31
CA HIS A 25 -0.61 12.34 3.59
C HIS A 25 -1.79 12.80 4.44
N MET A 26 -1.88 12.39 5.71
CA MET A 26 -2.91 12.84 6.63
C MET A 26 -2.91 14.36 6.79
N GLU A 27 -1.74 14.96 7.02
CA GLU A 27 -1.61 16.40 7.14
C GLU A 27 -2.06 17.13 5.87
N ASN A 28 -1.60 16.66 4.71
CA ASN A 28 -1.94 17.29 3.43
C ASN A 28 -3.42 17.14 3.07
N ILE A 29 -4.01 15.96 3.26
CA ILE A 29 -5.42 15.72 2.95
C ILE A 29 -6.32 16.52 3.89
N GLU A 30 -6.03 16.57 5.19
CA GLU A 30 -6.81 17.38 6.14
C GLU A 30 -6.78 18.87 5.80
N LYS A 31 -5.60 19.41 5.44
CA LYS A 31 -5.46 20.82 5.03
C LYS A 31 -6.24 21.17 3.77
N ASN A 32 -6.48 20.20 2.89
CA ASN A 32 -7.06 20.43 1.57
C ASN A 32 -8.43 19.76 1.37
N LYS A 33 -9.02 19.17 2.42
CA LYS A 33 -10.22 18.32 2.28
C LYS A 33 -11.43 19.04 1.68
N GLU A 34 -11.59 20.33 1.95
CA GLU A 34 -12.67 21.14 1.36
C GLU A 34 -12.49 21.30 -0.16
N LEU A 35 -11.26 21.60 -0.59
CA LEU A 35 -10.91 21.72 -2.01
C LEU A 35 -11.08 20.38 -2.74
N LEU A 36 -10.64 19.30 -2.09
CA LEU A 36 -10.70 17.94 -2.63
C LEU A 36 -12.08 17.29 -2.50
N LYS A 37 -13.02 17.94 -1.79
CA LYS A 37 -14.36 17.41 -1.48
C LYS A 37 -14.30 16.04 -0.80
N ILE A 38 -13.40 15.91 0.16
CA ILE A 38 -13.20 14.69 0.96
C ILE A 38 -13.94 14.87 2.27
N GLU A 39 -14.87 13.95 2.57
CA GLU A 39 -15.63 13.95 3.82
C GLU A 39 -14.83 13.33 4.97
N ASP A 40 -14.14 12.22 4.70
CA ASP A 40 -13.33 11.50 5.67
C ASP A 40 -11.88 11.38 5.15
N ALA A 41 -10.99 12.19 5.73
CA ALA A 41 -9.58 12.19 5.38
C ALA A 41 -8.88 10.88 5.74
N LYS A 42 -9.30 10.22 6.83
CA LYS A 42 -8.71 8.96 7.29
C LYS A 42 -9.05 7.83 6.32
N GLU A 43 -10.33 7.68 5.95
CA GLU A 43 -10.74 6.69 4.95
C GLU A 43 -10.15 6.99 3.57
N PHE A 44 -10.02 8.26 3.19
CA PHE A 44 -9.33 8.63 1.94
C PHE A 44 -7.85 8.22 1.95
N VAL A 45 -7.12 8.55 3.01
CA VAL A 45 -5.71 8.17 3.15
C VAL A 45 -5.56 6.65 3.22
N TYR A 46 -6.47 5.95 3.91
CA TYR A 46 -6.48 4.49 3.91
C TYR A 46 -6.57 3.91 2.50
N GLY A 47 -7.55 4.37 1.69
CA GLY A 47 -7.68 3.96 0.30
C GLY A 47 -6.45 4.27 -0.54
N MET A 48 -5.85 5.45 -0.34
CA MET A 48 -4.62 5.85 -1.03
C MET A 48 -3.44 4.94 -0.69
N ILE A 49 -3.23 4.60 0.59
CA ILE A 49 -2.13 3.74 1.03
C ILE A 49 -2.29 2.31 0.51
N ILE A 50 -3.51 1.78 0.53
CA ILE A 50 -3.82 0.46 -0.05
C ILE A 50 -3.54 0.48 -1.56
N GLY A 51 -4.02 1.49 -2.29
CA GLY A 51 -3.77 1.64 -3.72
C GLY A 51 -2.28 1.77 -4.06
N MET A 52 -1.54 2.54 -3.25
CA MET A 52 -0.10 2.69 -3.32
C MET A 52 0.63 1.36 -3.13
N ALA A 53 0.25 0.57 -2.13
CA ALA A 53 0.83 -0.75 -1.90
C ALA A 53 0.63 -1.67 -3.12
N PHE A 54 -0.59 -1.78 -3.63
CA PHE A 54 -0.89 -2.59 -4.82
C PHE A 54 -0.13 -2.12 -6.06
N GLY A 55 -0.17 -0.82 -6.34
CA GLY A 55 0.46 -0.23 -7.52
C GLY A 55 1.98 -0.36 -7.50
N MET A 56 2.62 -0.03 -6.38
CA MET A 56 4.08 -0.12 -6.24
C MET A 56 4.56 -1.56 -6.23
N SER A 57 3.86 -2.49 -5.56
CA SER A 57 4.24 -3.91 -5.58
C SER A 57 4.11 -4.50 -6.99
N SER A 58 3.04 -4.16 -7.72
CA SER A 58 2.86 -4.60 -9.12
C SER A 58 3.96 -4.03 -10.03
N ALA A 59 4.30 -2.75 -9.87
CA ALA A 59 5.38 -2.12 -10.62
C ALA A 59 6.74 -2.77 -10.31
N LEU A 60 7.02 -3.06 -9.04
CA LEU A 60 8.25 -3.70 -8.60
C LEU A 60 8.42 -5.09 -9.22
N ILE A 61 7.39 -5.94 -9.16
CA ILE A 61 7.43 -7.26 -9.83
C ILE A 61 7.64 -7.07 -11.33
N THR A 62 6.94 -6.11 -11.94
CA THR A 62 7.08 -5.82 -13.37
C THR A 62 8.53 -5.51 -13.75
N THR A 63 9.24 -4.72 -12.93
CA THR A 63 10.66 -4.41 -13.17
C THR A 63 11.60 -5.60 -12.98
N GLN A 64 11.23 -6.59 -12.16
CA GLN A 64 12.10 -7.74 -11.87
C GLN A 64 11.87 -8.93 -12.80
N LYS A 65 10.61 -9.21 -13.13
CA LYS A 65 10.20 -10.44 -13.83
C LYS A 65 9.40 -10.20 -15.12
N GLY A 66 9.08 -8.93 -15.46
CA GLY A 66 8.16 -8.61 -16.55
C GLY A 66 6.70 -8.68 -16.09
N ILE A 67 5.75 -8.79 -17.02
CA ILE A 67 4.31 -8.74 -16.71
C ILE A 67 3.96 -9.76 -15.60
N PRO A 68 3.41 -9.33 -14.44
CA PRO A 68 3.08 -10.22 -13.34
C PRO A 68 2.06 -11.29 -13.75
N THR A 69 2.31 -12.54 -13.36
CA THR A 69 1.37 -13.64 -13.55
C THR A 69 0.16 -13.52 -12.62
N GLU A 70 -0.88 -14.33 -12.83
CA GLU A 70 -2.01 -14.39 -11.91
C GLU A 70 -1.60 -14.83 -10.50
N GLU A 71 -0.63 -15.74 -10.39
CA GLU A 71 -0.09 -16.21 -9.11
C GLU A 71 0.64 -15.08 -8.38
N ASP A 72 1.45 -14.28 -9.09
CA ASP A 72 2.10 -13.10 -8.51
C ASP A 72 1.06 -12.10 -7.98
N GLN A 73 -0.02 -11.85 -8.73
CA GLN A 73 -1.08 -10.93 -8.34
C GLN A 73 -1.86 -11.42 -7.12
N LEU A 74 -2.15 -12.73 -7.04
CA LEU A 74 -2.78 -13.35 -5.86
C LEU A 74 -1.89 -13.18 -4.63
N LYS A 75 -0.59 -13.42 -4.79
CA LYS A 75 0.36 -13.30 -3.68
C LYS A 75 0.52 -11.86 -3.19
N ILE A 76 0.59 -10.88 -4.10
CA ILE A 76 0.55 -9.45 -3.74
C ILE A 76 -0.68 -9.15 -2.89
N ARG A 77 -1.85 -9.61 -3.35
CA ARG A 77 -3.12 -9.38 -2.66
C ARG A 77 -3.12 -9.97 -1.27
N GLU A 78 -2.70 -11.23 -1.12
CA GLU A 78 -2.64 -11.89 0.18
C GLU A 78 -1.73 -11.17 1.16
N ILE A 79 -0.55 -10.75 0.72
CA ILE A 79 0.40 -10.04 1.59
C ILE A 79 -0.17 -8.68 2.00
N ILE A 80 -0.73 -7.91 1.07
CA ILE A 80 -1.33 -6.60 1.40
C ILE A 80 -2.51 -6.78 2.36
N TYR A 81 -3.37 -7.78 2.14
CA TYR A 81 -4.51 -8.03 3.01
C TYR A 81 -4.13 -8.50 4.41
N LYS A 82 -3.05 -9.28 4.57
CA LYS A 82 -2.51 -9.65 5.88
C LYS A 82 -2.09 -8.43 6.72
N ASN A 83 -1.77 -7.32 6.08
CA ASN A 83 -1.34 -6.10 6.77
C ASN A 83 -2.43 -5.02 6.86
N VAL A 84 -3.67 -5.32 6.43
CA VAL A 84 -4.75 -4.32 6.46
C VAL A 84 -5.01 -3.78 7.86
N ASP A 85 -5.01 -4.65 8.87
CA ASP A 85 -5.27 -4.25 10.25
C ASP A 85 -4.19 -3.29 10.78
N ASP A 86 -2.92 -3.55 10.47
CA ASP A 86 -1.80 -2.67 10.86
C ASP A 86 -1.89 -1.30 10.19
N ILE A 87 -2.28 -1.25 8.91
CA ILE A 87 -2.48 0.01 8.17
C ILE A 87 -3.65 0.78 8.80
N ARG A 88 -4.77 0.10 9.10
CA ARG A 88 -5.92 0.73 9.75
C ARG A 88 -5.52 1.27 11.13
N ASP A 89 -4.81 0.48 11.93
CA ASP A 89 -4.35 0.90 13.25
C ASP A 89 -3.52 2.19 13.19
N LYS A 90 -2.65 2.35 12.19
CA LYS A 90 -1.83 3.55 12.03
C LYS A 90 -2.59 4.80 11.60
N ILE A 91 -3.77 4.65 11.02
CA ILE A 91 -4.58 5.77 10.50
C ILE A 91 -5.72 6.14 11.47
N PHE A 92 -6.31 5.13 12.11
CA PHE A 92 -7.54 5.28 12.89
C PHE A 92 -7.32 5.35 14.40
N LYS A 93 -6.20 4.86 14.95
CA LYS A 93 -5.83 5.12 16.35
C LYS A 93 -5.35 6.55 16.55
#